data_AF-A0A5N6RVR0-F1
#
_entry.id   AF-A0A5N6RVR0-F1
#
_cell.length_a   1.000
_cell.length_b   1.000
_cell.length_c   1.000
_cell.angle_alpha   90.00
_cell.angle_beta   90.00
_cell.angle_gamma   90.00
#
_symmetry.space_group_name_H-M   'P 1'
#
loop_
_entity.id
_entity.type
_entity.pdbx_description
1 polymer ?
#
loop_
_entity_poly.entity_id
_entity_poly.type
_entity_poly.pdbx_seq_one_letter_code
_entity_poly.pdbx_strand_id
1 'polypeptide(L)'
;MYNTRPKRDRSGKILKHDFQSKELPNTRIQPDRRWFGNTRVVNQKELEFFREELQNRMSSSYNVILKERKLPLSLLNDRQKQARVHLLDTEPFEDAFGPKIKRKRPKLLAADYESWAKKADGSQDVFEQKHAANASAEGDEEDGLRDLVRHTMFEKGQSKRIWGELYKVIDSSDVVVQVLDARDPQGTRCYHLEKHLKEHCKHKHLILLINKCDLVPAWATKGWLRVLSKEYPTLAFHASKNKSFGKGSLLSVLRQFARLKSDKQAISVGFIGYPNVGKSSVINTLRTKNVCKVAPIPGETKVWQYITLTKRIFLIDCPGVVYQNNDSETDIVLKGVVRVTNLQDASEHIGEVLKRVKKEHLERAYKIKDWVDENDFLGQLCKLSGKLLKGGEPDLMTAGKMVLHDWQRGKIPFFVPPPRQEAKSSEETNAFGTDKVEGVESSQAAAAFKAIASVISSQQLKSVPVQRDLFSENELEGDTDAQLPATEGETSEPLPAAESDTPELLSALEDESAVELPASEP
;
A
#
# COMPACT_ATOMS: atom_id res chain seq x y z
N MET A 1 14.45 11.92 -28.25
CA MET A 1 14.18 10.83 -27.29
C MET A 1 13.22 9.78 -27.87
N TYR A 2 11.90 10.02 -27.92
CA TYR A 2 10.97 8.95 -28.37
C TYR A 2 11.13 8.56 -29.85
N ASN A 3 11.37 9.52 -30.74
CA ASN A 3 11.50 9.28 -32.19
C ASN A 3 12.96 9.25 -32.69
N THR A 4 13.95 9.36 -31.81
CA THR A 4 15.38 9.39 -32.19
C THR A 4 15.89 7.99 -32.50
N ARG A 5 16.36 7.79 -33.74
CA ARG A 5 16.95 6.56 -34.27
C ARG A 5 18.40 6.82 -34.72
N PRO A 6 19.27 5.79 -34.83
CA PRO A 6 20.60 5.96 -35.41
C PRO A 6 20.53 6.57 -36.82
N LYS A 7 21.24 7.69 -37.02
CA LYS A 7 21.49 8.21 -38.37
C LYS A 7 22.47 7.29 -39.08
N ARG A 8 22.18 6.93 -40.32
CA ARG A 8 23.03 6.09 -41.19
C ARG A 8 23.30 6.82 -42.51
N ASP A 9 24.39 6.45 -43.17
CA ASP A 9 24.68 6.87 -44.55
C ASP A 9 23.94 5.97 -45.57
N ARG A 10 24.26 6.14 -46.86
CA ARG A 10 23.73 5.29 -47.95
C ARG A 10 24.30 3.86 -47.95
N SER A 11 25.43 3.59 -47.27
CA SER A 11 26.00 2.24 -47.12
C SER A 11 25.43 1.46 -45.93
N GLY A 12 24.63 2.11 -45.08
CA GLY A 12 24.08 1.55 -43.83
C GLY A 12 24.98 1.73 -42.61
N LYS A 13 26.17 2.35 -42.77
CA LYS A 13 27.09 2.69 -41.68
C LYS A 13 26.47 3.74 -40.76
N ILE A 14 26.51 3.49 -39.45
CA ILE A 14 25.96 4.42 -38.45
C ILE A 14 26.88 5.63 -38.34
N LEU A 15 26.31 6.82 -38.55
CA LEU A 15 26.96 8.13 -38.45
C LEU A 15 26.82 8.74 -37.05
N LYS A 16 25.65 8.58 -36.43
CA LYS A 16 25.38 9.04 -35.05
C LYS A 16 24.31 8.19 -34.38
N HIS A 17 24.57 7.79 -33.14
CA HIS A 17 23.58 7.21 -32.22
C HIS A 17 23.79 7.81 -30.83
N ASP A 18 22.78 8.49 -30.29
CA ASP A 18 22.87 9.09 -28.96
C ASP A 18 23.03 7.99 -27.89
N PHE A 19 23.85 8.24 -26.87
CA PHE A 19 24.15 7.31 -25.77
C PHE A 19 24.66 5.91 -26.17
N GLN A 20 25.22 5.75 -27.38
CA GLN A 20 25.83 4.50 -27.88
C GLN A 20 27.19 4.75 -28.56
N SER A 21 28.00 5.64 -27.99
CA SER A 21 29.39 5.88 -28.41
C SER A 21 30.24 4.62 -28.18
N LYS A 22 30.98 4.19 -29.21
CA LYS A 22 31.94 3.08 -29.12
C LYS A 22 33.35 3.50 -28.68
N GLU A 23 33.59 4.81 -28.65
CA GLU A 23 34.85 5.41 -28.19
C GLU A 23 35.01 5.16 -26.68
N LEU A 24 36.18 4.68 -26.29
CA LEU A 24 36.54 4.48 -24.89
C LEU A 24 36.97 5.83 -24.29
N PRO A 25 36.29 6.33 -23.23
CA PRO A 25 36.72 7.57 -22.58
C PRO A 25 38.05 7.37 -21.85
N ASN A 26 38.84 8.42 -21.73
CA ASN A 26 40.03 8.40 -20.87
C ASN A 26 39.59 8.33 -19.39
N THR A 27 39.88 7.20 -18.74
CA THR A 27 39.46 6.92 -17.35
C THR A 27 40.47 7.35 -16.30
N ARG A 28 41.56 8.07 -16.67
CA ARG A 28 42.58 8.53 -15.72
C ARG A 28 42.00 9.53 -14.72
N ILE A 29 42.04 9.16 -13.44
CA ILE A 29 41.75 10.05 -12.31
C ILE A 29 42.98 10.94 -12.07
N GLN A 30 42.77 12.26 -12.00
CA GLN A 30 43.82 13.21 -11.62
C GLN A 30 44.09 13.14 -10.11
N PRO A 31 45.36 13.04 -9.66
CA PRO A 31 45.69 13.11 -8.25
C PRO A 31 45.49 14.54 -7.71
N ASP A 32 44.66 14.69 -6.67
CA ASP A 32 44.41 15.95 -5.96
C ASP A 32 44.39 15.67 -4.44
N ARG A 33 44.98 16.57 -3.66
CA ARG A 33 45.03 16.47 -2.18
C ARG A 33 43.63 16.51 -1.55
N ARG A 34 42.64 17.09 -2.22
CA ARG A 34 41.23 17.15 -1.76
C ARG A 34 40.59 15.78 -1.53
N TRP A 35 41.07 14.73 -2.19
CA TRP A 35 40.55 13.35 -2.07
C TRP A 35 40.77 12.76 -0.67
N PHE A 36 41.77 13.26 0.07
CA PHE A 36 42.15 12.78 1.39
C PHE A 36 41.64 13.71 2.53
N GLY A 37 40.85 14.73 2.20
CA GLY A 37 40.23 15.64 3.17
C GLY A 37 38.86 15.15 3.63
N ASN A 38 38.48 15.47 4.87
CA ASN A 38 37.15 15.16 5.40
C ASN A 38 36.06 15.93 4.65
N THR A 39 35.30 15.24 3.79
CA THR A 39 34.28 15.85 2.92
C THR A 39 32.99 16.25 3.65
N ARG A 40 32.74 15.67 4.83
CA ARG A 40 31.64 16.02 5.74
C ARG A 40 32.12 15.86 7.19
N VAL A 41 31.88 16.89 8.00
CA VAL A 41 32.14 16.90 9.45
C VAL A 41 30.87 17.42 10.14
N VAL A 42 30.56 16.89 11.31
CA VAL A 42 29.39 17.29 12.14
C VAL A 42 29.86 17.39 13.58
N ASN A 43 29.42 18.41 14.32
CA ASN A 43 29.76 18.59 15.72
C ASN A 43 28.92 17.65 16.61
N GLN A 44 29.49 17.13 17.70
CA GLN A 44 28.79 16.20 18.60
C GLN A 44 27.51 16.83 19.19
N LYS A 45 27.56 18.10 19.59
CA LYS A 45 26.40 18.82 20.15
C LYS A 45 25.28 19.03 19.13
N GLU A 46 25.64 19.28 17.87
CA GLU A 46 24.68 19.41 16.76
C GLU A 46 24.03 18.06 16.43
N LEU A 47 24.80 16.97 16.52
CA LEU A 47 24.34 15.60 16.30
C LEU A 47 23.36 15.15 17.40
N GLU A 48 23.64 15.48 18.66
CA GLU A 48 22.75 15.22 19.81
C GLU A 48 21.44 16.00 19.67
N PHE A 49 21.51 17.32 19.44
CA PHE A 49 20.34 18.16 19.18
C PHE A 49 19.51 17.65 17.98
N PHE A 50 20.15 17.26 16.88
CA PHE A 50 19.49 16.70 15.71
C PHE A 50 18.80 15.36 15.99
N ARG A 51 19.38 14.51 16.84
CA ARG A 51 18.75 13.25 17.29
C ARG A 51 17.47 13.54 18.09
N GLU A 52 17.55 14.45 19.06
CA GLU A 52 16.39 14.82 19.89
C GLU A 52 15.27 15.46 19.07
N GLU A 53 15.58 16.47 18.25
CA GLU A 53 14.59 17.09 17.37
C GLU A 53 13.95 16.06 16.43
N LEU A 54 14.74 15.24 15.75
CA LEU A 54 14.21 14.31 14.76
C LEU A 54 13.40 13.18 15.42
N GLN A 55 13.80 12.68 16.59
CA GLN A 55 13.01 11.73 17.36
C GLN A 55 11.68 12.34 17.83
N ASN A 56 11.71 13.56 18.37
CA ASN A 56 10.51 14.27 18.79
C ASN A 56 9.55 14.53 17.61
N ARG A 57 10.05 14.91 16.43
CA ARG A 57 9.21 15.13 15.23
C ARG A 57 8.71 13.82 14.61
N MET A 58 9.55 12.78 14.52
CA MET A 58 9.18 11.48 13.91
C MET A 58 8.27 10.61 14.79
N SER A 59 8.04 10.99 16.04
CA SER A 59 7.03 10.37 16.92
C SER A 59 5.59 10.44 16.37
N SER A 60 5.32 11.35 15.43
CA SER A 60 3.99 11.55 14.82
C SER A 60 4.02 11.30 13.32
N SER A 61 3.27 10.30 12.86
CA SER A 61 3.11 9.92 11.44
C SER A 61 2.45 10.98 10.55
N TYR A 62 2.06 12.12 11.11
CA TYR A 62 1.56 13.28 10.36
C TYR A 62 2.68 14.26 9.95
N ASN A 63 3.88 14.16 10.54
CA ASN A 63 5.02 14.99 10.19
C ASN A 63 5.75 14.40 8.97
N VAL A 64 6.17 15.26 8.04
CA VAL A 64 6.78 14.85 6.75
C VAL A 64 8.14 15.55 6.57
N ILE A 65 9.19 14.77 6.35
CA ILE A 65 10.52 15.30 6.01
C ILE A 65 10.58 15.61 4.51
N LEU A 66 10.90 16.86 4.14
CA LEU A 66 10.91 17.29 2.74
C LEU A 66 12.22 17.03 2.00
N LYS A 67 13.36 17.01 2.71
CA LYS A 67 14.71 17.01 2.10
C LYS A 67 15.61 15.90 2.65
N GLU A 68 15.06 14.70 2.85
CA GLU A 68 15.75 13.52 3.41
C GLU A 68 17.13 13.25 2.78
N ARG A 69 17.27 13.39 1.46
CA ARG A 69 18.54 13.18 0.72
C ARG A 69 19.70 14.07 1.19
N LYS A 70 19.44 15.16 1.93
CA LYS A 70 20.48 16.04 2.51
C LYS A 70 20.76 15.76 3.99
N LEU A 71 19.94 14.96 4.67
CA LEU A 71 20.05 14.69 6.10
C LEU A 71 20.89 13.42 6.38
N PRO A 72 21.74 13.39 7.41
CA PRO A 72 22.58 12.25 7.73
C PRO A 72 21.80 11.18 8.52
N LEU A 73 20.69 10.67 7.97
CA LEU A 73 19.77 9.74 8.65
C LEU A 73 20.42 8.44 9.16
N SER A 74 21.57 8.04 8.60
CA SER A 74 22.37 6.92 9.10
C SER A 74 22.88 7.11 10.53
N LEU A 75 23.10 8.36 10.97
CA LEU A 75 23.59 8.70 12.31
C LEU A 75 22.52 8.56 13.42
N LEU A 76 21.28 8.23 13.05
CA LEU A 76 20.19 8.00 14.01
C LEU A 76 20.15 6.55 14.54
N ASN A 77 20.68 5.60 13.76
CA ASN A 77 20.57 4.18 14.05
C ASN A 77 21.75 3.68 14.90
N ASP A 78 21.82 4.09 16.17
CA ASP A 78 22.71 3.42 17.12
C ASP A 78 22.26 1.97 17.28
N ARG A 79 23.10 1.03 16.84
CA ARG A 79 22.87 -0.40 17.06
C ARG A 79 22.90 -0.64 18.56
N GLN A 80 21.75 -0.99 19.15
CA GLN A 80 21.70 -1.48 20.53
C GLN A 80 22.75 -2.60 20.68
N LYS A 81 23.65 -2.43 21.64
CA LYS A 81 24.80 -3.34 21.85
C LYS A 81 24.26 -4.77 21.98
N GLN A 82 24.91 -5.73 21.32
CA GLN A 82 24.50 -7.14 21.36
C GLN A 82 24.48 -7.61 22.83
N ALA A 83 23.27 -7.84 23.37
CA ALA A 83 23.08 -8.19 24.78
C ALA A 83 23.53 -9.63 25.13
N ARG A 84 24.11 -10.36 24.16
CA ARG A 84 24.72 -11.67 24.33
C ARG A 84 26.14 -11.61 23.79
N VAL A 85 27.10 -12.00 24.62
CA VAL A 85 28.51 -12.16 24.22
C VAL A 85 28.59 -13.23 23.13
N HIS A 86 29.46 -13.05 22.15
CA HIS A 86 29.68 -14.01 21.08
C HIS A 86 30.47 -15.22 21.60
N LEU A 87 29.75 -16.28 22.02
CA LEU A 87 30.38 -17.42 22.72
C LEU A 87 31.49 -18.10 21.91
N LEU A 88 31.42 -18.07 20.57
CA LEU A 88 32.40 -18.69 19.67
C LEU A 88 33.80 -18.07 19.78
N ASP A 89 33.91 -16.82 20.25
CA ASP A 89 35.21 -16.18 20.53
C ASP A 89 35.88 -16.78 21.79
N THR A 90 35.13 -17.52 22.60
CA THR A 90 35.59 -18.12 23.87
C THR A 90 35.57 -19.65 23.86
N GLU A 91 34.68 -20.27 23.09
CA GLU A 91 34.54 -21.72 22.93
C GLU A 91 34.20 -22.04 21.46
N PRO A 92 35.21 -22.26 20.60
CA PRO A 92 35.01 -22.78 19.25
C PRO A 92 34.37 -24.17 19.27
N PHE A 93 33.63 -24.53 18.22
CA PHE A 93 32.89 -25.81 18.18
C PHE A 93 33.78 -27.04 18.41
N GLU A 94 35.00 -27.09 17.84
CA GLU A 94 35.95 -28.20 18.03
C GLU A 94 36.40 -28.39 19.50
N ASP A 95 36.44 -27.30 20.27
CA ASP A 95 36.83 -27.31 21.69
C ASP A 95 35.65 -27.63 22.60
N ALA A 96 34.44 -27.30 22.17
CA ALA A 96 33.19 -27.54 22.88
C ALA A 96 32.68 -28.99 22.74
N PHE A 97 32.80 -29.60 21.55
CA PHE A 97 32.38 -30.98 21.29
C PHE A 97 33.13 -31.63 20.11
N GLY A 98 33.52 -32.90 20.25
CA GLY A 98 34.22 -33.67 19.20
C GLY A 98 35.57 -34.24 19.67
N PRO A 99 36.41 -34.75 18.75
CA PRO A 99 37.65 -35.45 19.11
C PRO A 99 38.72 -34.54 19.75
N LYS A 100 38.64 -33.21 19.58
CA LYS A 100 39.56 -32.22 20.19
C LYS A 100 39.02 -31.59 21.48
N ILE A 101 37.93 -32.12 22.06
CA ILE A 101 37.17 -31.49 23.14
C ILE A 101 38.03 -31.07 24.35
N LYS A 102 38.18 -29.75 24.52
CA LYS A 102 38.82 -29.12 25.68
C LYS A 102 37.82 -28.92 26.84
N ARG A 103 36.53 -28.73 26.54
CA ARG A 103 35.45 -28.53 27.53
C ARG A 103 35.20 -29.80 28.36
N LYS A 104 35.70 -29.85 29.60
CA LYS A 104 35.51 -30.98 30.53
C LYS A 104 34.39 -30.82 31.57
N ARG A 105 33.83 -29.61 31.75
CA ARG A 105 32.73 -29.33 32.69
C ARG A 105 31.69 -28.39 32.06
N PRO A 106 30.39 -28.54 32.34
CA PRO A 106 29.37 -27.59 31.90
C PRO A 106 29.43 -26.30 32.73
N LYS A 107 29.16 -25.16 32.09
CA LYS A 107 28.87 -23.88 32.77
C LYS A 107 27.41 -23.91 33.26
N LEU A 108 27.19 -24.29 34.52
CA LEU A 108 25.87 -24.37 35.13
C LEU A 108 25.36 -22.98 35.55
N LEU A 109 24.04 -22.78 35.44
CA LEU A 109 23.33 -21.57 35.89
C LEU A 109 22.62 -21.81 37.25
N ALA A 110 23.17 -22.69 38.07
CA ALA A 110 22.67 -23.09 39.38
C ALA A 110 23.89 -23.39 40.27
N ALA A 111 23.84 -22.96 41.54
CA ALA A 111 24.90 -23.21 42.52
C ALA A 111 24.62 -24.52 43.28
N ASP A 112 23.39 -24.66 43.78
CA ASP A 112 22.99 -25.72 44.70
C ASP A 112 22.08 -26.75 44.02
N TYR A 113 22.14 -28.01 44.47
CA TYR A 113 21.35 -29.10 43.92
C TYR A 113 19.83 -28.84 44.00
N GLU A 114 19.34 -28.29 45.11
CA GLU A 114 17.94 -27.89 45.28
C GLU A 114 17.51 -26.80 44.27
N SER A 115 18.40 -25.86 43.96
CA SER A 115 18.18 -24.82 42.94
C SER A 115 18.19 -25.35 41.50
N TRP A 116 18.70 -26.57 41.30
CA TRP A 116 18.69 -27.28 40.03
C TRP A 116 17.47 -28.18 39.90
N ALA A 117 17.08 -28.91 40.96
CA ALA A 117 15.84 -29.67 41.04
C ALA A 117 14.61 -28.80 40.71
N LYS A 118 14.45 -27.67 41.41
CA LYS A 118 13.37 -26.69 41.16
C LYS A 118 13.34 -26.11 39.74
N LYS A 119 14.43 -26.21 38.98
CA LYS A 119 14.50 -25.84 37.55
C LYS A 119 14.19 -27.00 36.61
N ALA A 120 14.42 -28.24 37.03
CA ALA A 120 13.94 -29.42 36.32
C ALA A 120 12.42 -29.51 36.45
N ASP A 121 11.87 -29.39 37.67
CA ASP A 121 10.44 -29.40 37.95
C ASP A 121 9.70 -28.33 37.11
N GLY A 122 10.10 -27.06 37.22
CA GLY A 122 9.52 -25.97 36.41
C GLY A 122 9.80 -26.05 34.91
N SER A 123 10.73 -26.91 34.46
CA SER A 123 10.92 -27.22 33.04
C SER A 123 10.02 -28.37 32.58
N GLN A 124 9.68 -29.30 33.47
CA GLN A 124 8.70 -30.36 33.25
C GLN A 124 7.30 -29.75 33.17
N ASP A 125 6.92 -28.86 34.10
CA ASP A 125 5.67 -28.09 34.05
C ASP A 125 5.47 -27.40 32.69
N VAL A 126 6.52 -26.73 32.19
CA VAL A 126 6.51 -26.00 30.92
C VAL A 126 6.55 -26.94 29.70
N PHE A 127 7.06 -28.17 29.85
CA PHE A 127 6.98 -29.20 28.82
C PHE A 127 5.57 -29.78 28.74
N GLU A 128 4.99 -30.19 29.87
CA GLU A 128 3.64 -30.76 29.96
C GLU A 128 2.57 -29.76 29.50
N GLN A 129 2.67 -28.48 29.89
CA GLN A 129 1.78 -27.42 29.41
C GLN A 129 1.84 -27.23 27.88
N LYS A 130 3.01 -27.43 27.26
CA LYS A 130 3.15 -27.38 25.79
C LYS A 130 2.64 -28.65 25.13
N HIS A 131 2.94 -29.81 25.71
CA HIS A 131 2.52 -31.09 25.14
C HIS A 131 0.99 -31.26 25.21
N ALA A 132 0.36 -30.84 26.31
CA ALA A 132 -1.10 -30.80 26.44
C ALA A 132 -1.75 -29.82 25.45
N ALA A 133 -1.07 -28.71 25.12
CA ALA A 133 -1.54 -27.76 24.10
C ALA A 133 -1.31 -28.23 22.65
N ASN A 134 -0.34 -29.12 22.43
CA ASN A 134 -0.02 -29.68 21.10
C ASN A 134 -0.72 -31.02 20.80
N ALA A 135 -1.12 -31.79 21.82
CA ALA A 135 -1.68 -33.14 21.66
C ALA A 135 -2.94 -33.19 20.77
N SER A 136 -3.67 -32.08 20.64
CA SER A 136 -4.80 -31.94 19.72
C SER A 136 -4.41 -31.78 18.23
N ALA A 137 -3.13 -31.86 17.89
CA ALA A 137 -2.60 -31.75 16.52
C ALA A 137 -1.68 -32.92 16.12
N GLU A 138 -1.42 -33.87 17.01
CA GLU A 138 -0.62 -35.09 16.73
C GLU A 138 -1.52 -36.32 16.48
N GLY A 139 -2.82 -36.25 16.83
CA GLY A 139 -3.77 -37.36 16.68
C GLY A 139 -4.08 -37.77 15.23
N ASP A 140 -3.93 -36.86 14.27
CA ASP A 140 -4.28 -37.14 12.86
C ASP A 140 -3.28 -38.09 12.16
N GLU A 141 -2.04 -38.23 12.66
CA GLU A 141 -1.08 -39.17 12.07
C GLU A 141 -1.28 -40.63 12.53
N GLU A 142 -1.96 -40.89 13.66
CA GLU A 142 -2.11 -42.24 14.23
C GLU A 142 -3.13 -43.10 13.47
N ASP A 143 -4.21 -42.50 12.95
CA ASP A 143 -5.21 -43.16 12.09
C ASP A 143 -4.71 -43.37 10.63
N GLY A 144 -3.53 -42.84 10.27
CA GLY A 144 -2.95 -42.96 8.93
C GLY A 144 -3.70 -42.17 7.83
N LEU A 145 -4.70 -41.36 8.21
CA LEU A 145 -5.36 -40.40 7.33
C LEU A 145 -4.39 -39.24 7.01
N ARG A 146 -4.65 -38.52 5.91
CA ARG A 146 -3.88 -37.31 5.56
C ARG A 146 -4.77 -36.25 4.94
N ASP A 147 -4.55 -35.00 5.34
CA ASP A 147 -5.16 -33.84 4.73
C ASP A 147 -4.95 -33.80 3.20
N LEU A 148 -6.00 -33.35 2.51
CA LEU A 148 -5.95 -33.11 1.07
C LEU A 148 -5.00 -31.96 0.75
N VAL A 149 -4.23 -32.11 -0.34
CA VAL A 149 -3.23 -31.11 -0.73
C VAL A 149 -3.92 -29.79 -1.09
N ARG A 150 -3.68 -28.76 -0.27
CA ARG A 150 -4.14 -27.37 -0.44
C ARG A 150 -4.15 -26.94 -1.90
N HIS A 151 -5.33 -26.64 -2.44
CA HIS A 151 -5.47 -26.40 -3.87
C HIS A 151 -4.82 -25.08 -4.32
N THR A 152 -4.09 -25.11 -5.45
CA THR A 152 -3.34 -23.97 -6.02
C THR A 152 -4.13 -22.68 -6.28
N MET A 153 -5.45 -22.69 -6.10
CA MET A 153 -6.27 -21.48 -6.14
C MET A 153 -6.02 -20.52 -4.97
N PHE A 154 -5.60 -21.01 -3.79
CA PHE A 154 -5.36 -20.17 -2.61
C PHE A 154 -4.04 -19.36 -2.69
N GLU A 155 -3.08 -19.83 -3.49
CA GLU A 155 -1.84 -19.11 -3.80
C GLU A 155 -2.05 -17.90 -4.75
N LYS A 156 -3.25 -17.74 -5.33
CA LYS A 156 -3.53 -16.68 -6.29
C LYS A 156 -3.51 -15.31 -5.62
N GLY A 157 -2.58 -14.47 -6.07
CA GLY A 157 -2.24 -13.19 -5.41
C GLY A 157 -0.83 -13.17 -4.81
N GLN A 158 -0.22 -14.34 -4.59
CA GLN A 158 1.15 -14.49 -4.06
C GLN A 158 2.23 -14.68 -5.15
N SER A 159 1.82 -14.80 -6.43
CA SER A 159 2.75 -15.07 -7.55
C SER A 159 3.86 -14.02 -7.70
N LYS A 160 5.10 -14.46 -7.96
CA LYS A 160 6.28 -13.61 -8.21
C LYS A 160 6.03 -12.49 -9.24
N ARG A 161 5.17 -12.72 -10.24
CA ARG A 161 4.74 -11.69 -11.20
C ARG A 161 4.01 -10.53 -10.51
N ILE A 162 3.05 -10.84 -9.65
CA ILE A 162 2.20 -9.84 -8.96
C ILE A 162 3.05 -9.02 -8.00
N TRP A 163 3.97 -9.66 -7.27
CA TRP A 163 4.97 -8.97 -6.46
C TRP A 163 5.92 -8.10 -7.28
N GLY A 164 6.37 -8.57 -8.45
CA GLY A 164 7.16 -7.76 -9.38
C GLY A 164 6.44 -6.51 -9.88
N GLU A 165 5.13 -6.59 -10.12
CA GLU A 165 4.30 -5.41 -10.42
C GLU A 165 4.15 -4.49 -9.21
N LEU A 166 3.90 -5.03 -8.01
CA LEU A 166 3.82 -4.27 -6.76
C LEU A 166 5.09 -3.46 -6.50
N TYR A 167 6.27 -4.08 -6.62
CA TYR A 167 7.53 -3.36 -6.38
C TYR A 167 7.82 -2.27 -7.42
N LYS A 168 7.37 -2.40 -8.68
CA LYS A 168 7.42 -1.31 -9.68
C LYS A 168 6.51 -0.14 -9.28
N VAL A 169 5.30 -0.43 -8.80
CA VAL A 169 4.34 0.59 -8.32
C VAL A 169 4.91 1.32 -7.11
N ILE A 170 5.44 0.58 -6.12
CA ILE A 170 6.12 1.16 -4.96
C ILE A 170 7.30 2.02 -5.41
N ASP A 171 8.18 1.50 -6.27
CA ASP A 171 9.39 2.21 -6.67
C ASP A 171 9.07 3.53 -7.39
N SER A 172 8.12 3.49 -8.31
CA SER A 172 7.70 4.66 -9.10
C SER A 172 6.84 5.67 -8.33
N SER A 173 6.40 5.37 -7.11
CA SER A 173 5.49 6.21 -6.32
C SER A 173 6.21 7.15 -5.35
N ASP A 174 5.65 8.34 -5.19
CA ASP A 174 6.02 9.34 -4.17
C ASP A 174 5.13 9.27 -2.92
N VAL A 175 3.90 8.79 -3.10
CA VAL A 175 2.87 8.58 -2.08
C VAL A 175 2.23 7.23 -2.37
N VAL A 176 2.04 6.43 -1.32
CA VAL A 176 1.44 5.10 -1.37
C VAL A 176 0.10 5.16 -0.63
N VAL A 177 -0.98 4.71 -1.28
CA VAL A 177 -2.33 4.67 -0.71
C VAL A 177 -2.77 3.22 -0.58
N GLN A 178 -2.88 2.75 0.66
CA GLN A 178 -3.25 1.38 1.00
C GLN A 178 -4.75 1.28 1.25
N VAL A 179 -5.45 0.68 0.28
CA VAL A 179 -6.91 0.55 0.31
C VAL A 179 -7.31 -0.68 1.10
N LEU A 180 -8.13 -0.48 2.13
CA LEU A 180 -8.64 -1.48 3.06
C LEU A 180 -10.15 -1.65 2.86
N ASP A 181 -10.71 -2.82 3.19
CA ASP A 181 -12.16 -3.05 3.21
C ASP A 181 -12.73 -2.64 4.58
N ALA A 182 -13.73 -1.75 4.63
CA ALA A 182 -14.32 -1.25 5.87
C ALA A 182 -14.87 -2.35 6.79
N ARG A 183 -15.25 -3.51 6.22
CA ARG A 183 -15.82 -4.64 6.95
C ARG A 183 -14.78 -5.39 7.77
N ASP A 184 -13.54 -5.45 7.29
CA ASP A 184 -12.38 -5.95 8.02
C ASP A 184 -11.10 -5.20 7.59
N PRO A 185 -10.82 -4.04 8.22
CA PRO A 185 -9.66 -3.25 7.88
C PRO A 185 -8.34 -3.90 8.29
N GLN A 186 -8.34 -4.88 9.21
CA GLN A 186 -7.12 -5.51 9.73
C GLN A 186 -6.74 -6.76 8.93
N GLY A 187 -7.68 -7.66 8.65
CA GLY A 187 -7.42 -8.83 7.79
C GLY A 187 -7.22 -8.49 6.32
N THR A 188 -7.53 -7.25 5.90
CA THR A 188 -7.13 -6.68 4.59
C THR A 188 -5.91 -5.75 4.64
N ARG A 189 -5.26 -5.59 5.81
CA ARG A 189 -4.03 -4.82 6.00
C ARG A 189 -2.79 -5.61 5.59
N CYS A 190 -1.66 -4.93 5.38
CA CYS A 190 -0.38 -5.57 5.11
C CYS A 190 0.76 -4.97 5.95
N TYR A 191 1.06 -5.63 7.07
CA TYR A 191 2.20 -5.29 7.91
C TYR A 191 3.57 -5.55 7.24
N HIS A 192 3.67 -6.52 6.33
CA HIS A 192 4.91 -6.81 5.60
C HIS A 192 5.35 -5.61 4.73
N LEU A 193 4.40 -5.02 4.00
CA LEU A 193 4.67 -3.87 3.14
C LEU A 193 4.87 -2.58 3.95
N GLU A 194 4.11 -2.39 5.03
CA GLU A 194 4.32 -1.29 5.98
C GLU A 194 5.74 -1.33 6.60
N LYS A 195 6.22 -2.53 6.95
CA LYS A 195 7.59 -2.78 7.42
C LYS A 195 8.62 -2.47 6.31
N HIS A 196 8.43 -3.02 5.11
CA HIS A 196 9.32 -2.78 3.97
C HIS A 196 9.45 -1.28 3.64
N LEU A 197 8.34 -0.52 3.68
CA LEU A 197 8.36 0.92 3.48
C LEU A 197 9.13 1.66 4.59
N LYS A 198 8.90 1.31 5.86
CA LYS A 198 9.61 1.87 7.02
C LYS A 198 11.12 1.58 7.01
N GLU A 199 11.52 0.40 6.53
CA GLU A 199 12.93 -0.04 6.51
C GLU A 199 13.69 0.49 5.28
N HIS A 200 13.13 0.37 4.07
CA HIS A 200 13.83 0.66 2.81
C HIS A 200 13.41 1.98 2.13
N CYS A 201 12.18 2.46 2.33
CA CYS A 201 11.57 3.54 1.52
C CYS A 201 11.03 4.72 2.35
N LYS A 202 11.77 5.16 3.39
CA LYS A 202 11.36 6.23 4.33
C LYS A 202 10.82 7.51 3.66
N HIS A 203 11.38 7.89 2.51
CA HIS A 203 10.98 9.05 1.69
C HIS A 203 9.62 8.94 0.97
N LYS A 204 8.89 7.83 1.16
CA LYS A 204 7.57 7.55 0.56
C LYS A 204 6.50 7.57 1.64
N HIS A 205 5.47 8.38 1.43
CA HIS A 205 4.45 8.62 2.45
C HIS A 205 3.32 7.60 2.30
N LEU A 206 2.99 6.88 3.38
CA LEU A 206 1.90 5.90 3.40
C LEU A 206 0.62 6.54 3.98
N ILE A 207 -0.50 6.32 3.29
CA ILE A 207 -1.85 6.75 3.68
C ILE A 207 -2.74 5.50 3.65
N LEU A 208 -3.57 5.29 4.68
CA LEU A 208 -4.56 4.20 4.65
C LEU A 208 -5.93 4.75 4.20
N LEU A 209 -6.59 4.04 3.29
CA LEU A 209 -7.89 4.42 2.73
C LEU A 209 -8.92 3.32 3.02
N ILE A 210 -9.77 3.55 4.01
CA ILE A 210 -10.88 2.65 4.36
C ILE A 210 -11.98 2.84 3.31
N ASN A 211 -12.16 1.87 2.42
CA ASN A 211 -13.18 1.90 1.36
C ASN A 211 -14.35 0.96 1.69
N LYS A 212 -15.50 1.14 1.01
CA LYS A 212 -16.77 0.44 1.27
C LYS A 212 -17.45 0.82 2.60
N CYS A 213 -17.29 2.09 3.03
CA CYS A 213 -17.90 2.60 4.26
C CYS A 213 -19.45 2.61 4.24
N ASP A 214 -20.07 2.30 3.12
CA ASP A 214 -21.50 2.07 2.90
C ASP A 214 -22.00 0.70 3.42
N LEU A 215 -21.14 -0.31 3.50
CA LEU A 215 -21.48 -1.65 3.98
C LEU A 215 -21.44 -1.78 5.51
N VAL A 216 -21.08 -0.70 6.23
CA VAL A 216 -20.67 -0.73 7.65
C VAL A 216 -21.28 0.46 8.40
N PRO A 217 -21.83 0.26 9.62
CA PRO A 217 -22.38 1.35 10.42
C PRO A 217 -21.37 2.48 10.69
N ALA A 218 -21.85 3.73 10.67
CA ALA A 218 -21.02 4.93 10.81
C ALA A 218 -20.12 4.92 12.07
N TRP A 219 -20.63 4.37 13.19
CA TRP A 219 -19.90 4.28 14.44
C TRP A 219 -18.69 3.34 14.35
N ALA A 220 -18.81 2.24 13.59
CA ALA A 220 -17.73 1.28 13.40
C ALA A 220 -16.66 1.86 12.46
N THR A 221 -17.06 2.52 11.37
CA THR A 221 -16.17 3.30 10.50
C THR A 221 -15.43 4.41 11.29
N LYS A 222 -16.13 5.15 12.15
CA LYS A 222 -15.55 6.17 13.05
C LYS A 222 -14.57 5.57 14.07
N GLY A 223 -14.88 4.39 14.62
CA GLY A 223 -14.00 3.66 15.54
C GLY A 223 -12.73 3.16 14.85
N TRP A 224 -12.84 2.54 13.67
CA TRP A 224 -11.69 2.12 12.86
C TRP A 224 -10.82 3.29 12.43
N LEU A 225 -11.42 4.43 12.06
CA LEU A 225 -10.69 5.67 11.78
C LEU A 225 -9.86 6.11 13.01
N ARG A 226 -10.48 6.18 14.20
CA ARG A 226 -9.81 6.54 15.48
C ARG A 226 -8.70 5.56 15.87
N VAL A 227 -8.81 4.28 15.55
CA VAL A 227 -7.76 3.27 15.79
C VAL A 227 -6.59 3.50 14.85
N LEU A 228 -6.84 3.47 13.54
CA LEU A 228 -5.77 3.47 12.53
C LEU A 228 -5.09 4.85 12.38
N SER A 229 -5.79 5.96 12.66
CA SER A 229 -5.23 7.33 12.67
C SER A 229 -4.09 7.50 13.69
N LYS A 230 -3.94 6.59 14.67
CA LYS A 230 -2.79 6.60 15.60
C LYS A 230 -1.48 6.16 14.94
N GLU A 231 -1.57 5.35 13.89
CA GLU A 231 -0.40 4.75 13.22
C GLU A 231 -0.03 5.46 11.93
N TYR A 232 -1.03 5.86 11.13
CA TYR A 232 -0.87 6.49 9.82
C TYR A 232 -2.03 7.46 9.55
N PRO A 233 -1.86 8.49 8.69
CA PRO A 233 -2.98 9.28 8.20
C PRO A 233 -4.02 8.37 7.52
N THR A 234 -5.26 8.36 8.04
CA THR A 234 -6.34 7.51 7.53
C THR A 234 -7.54 8.30 7.05
N LEU A 235 -8.17 7.82 5.97
CA LEU A 235 -9.33 8.44 5.34
C LEU A 235 -10.44 7.40 5.11
N ALA A 236 -11.70 7.82 5.31
CA ALA A 236 -12.88 7.03 4.98
C ALA A 236 -13.41 7.38 3.58
N PHE A 237 -13.82 6.37 2.80
CA PHE A 237 -14.18 6.50 1.40
C PHE A 237 -15.36 5.59 1.00
N HIS A 238 -16.15 6.05 0.05
CA HIS A 238 -17.12 5.22 -0.69
C HIS A 238 -16.97 5.49 -2.19
N ALA A 239 -16.51 4.47 -2.91
CA ALA A 239 -16.21 4.53 -4.34
C ALA A 239 -17.46 4.34 -5.20
N SER A 240 -18.19 5.44 -5.43
CA SER A 240 -19.35 5.53 -6.32
C SER A 240 -19.25 6.79 -7.18
N LYS A 241 -19.64 6.71 -8.47
CA LYS A 241 -19.62 7.86 -9.38
C LYS A 241 -20.54 8.98 -8.90
N ASN A 242 -21.81 8.63 -8.65
CA ASN A 242 -22.89 9.60 -8.46
C ASN A 242 -23.06 10.02 -7.00
N LYS A 243 -22.58 9.20 -6.05
CA LYS A 243 -22.74 9.42 -4.59
C LYS A 243 -21.42 9.16 -3.85
N SER A 244 -20.30 9.68 -4.37
CA SER A 244 -18.98 9.47 -3.75
C SER A 244 -18.89 10.03 -2.33
N PHE A 245 -18.24 9.32 -1.41
CA PHE A 245 -17.80 9.87 -0.12
C PHE A 245 -16.27 9.88 -0.03
N GLY A 246 -15.70 10.87 0.66
CA GLY A 246 -14.25 11.01 0.85
C GLY A 246 -13.47 11.64 -0.31
N LYS A 247 -14.05 11.74 -1.52
CA LYS A 247 -13.40 12.29 -2.74
C LYS A 247 -12.68 13.61 -2.51
N GLY A 248 -13.37 14.62 -1.95
CA GLY A 248 -12.78 15.94 -1.68
C GLY A 248 -11.66 15.93 -0.63
N SER A 249 -11.75 15.03 0.37
CA SER A 249 -10.72 14.88 1.41
C SER A 249 -9.44 14.25 0.85
N LEU A 250 -9.57 13.15 0.10
CA LEU A 250 -8.43 12.51 -0.58
C LEU A 250 -7.78 13.46 -1.60
N LEU A 251 -8.57 14.20 -2.39
CA LEU A 251 -8.05 15.24 -3.29
C LEU A 251 -7.31 16.35 -2.53
N SER A 252 -7.81 16.80 -1.37
CA SER A 252 -7.13 17.80 -0.54
C SER A 252 -5.75 17.30 -0.09
N VAL A 253 -5.66 16.07 0.43
CA VAL A 253 -4.40 15.47 0.89
C VAL A 253 -3.42 15.29 -0.28
N LEU A 254 -3.87 14.82 -1.45
CA LEU A 254 -2.99 14.68 -2.62
C LEU A 254 -2.50 16.04 -3.16
N ARG A 255 -3.34 17.09 -3.14
CA ARG A 255 -2.89 18.46 -3.45
C ARG A 255 -1.83 18.96 -2.46
N GLN A 256 -1.97 18.66 -1.16
CA GLN A 256 -0.97 19.01 -0.15
C GLN A 256 0.38 18.36 -0.45
N PHE A 257 0.42 17.06 -0.74
CA PHE A 257 1.66 16.39 -1.15
C PHE A 257 2.26 16.96 -2.46
N ALA A 258 1.43 17.33 -3.44
CA ALA A 258 1.90 17.98 -4.67
C ALA A 258 2.47 19.40 -4.42
N ARG A 259 2.02 20.10 -3.37
CA ARG A 259 2.60 21.40 -2.94
C ARG A 259 3.89 21.23 -2.13
N LEU A 260 3.96 20.18 -1.30
CA LEU A 260 5.15 19.87 -0.48
C LEU A 260 6.33 19.37 -1.32
N LYS A 261 6.07 18.52 -2.34
CA LYS A 261 7.05 18.08 -3.35
C LYS A 261 7.02 19.02 -4.56
N SER A 262 7.34 20.30 -4.33
CA SER A 262 7.45 21.34 -5.38
C SER A 262 8.76 21.30 -6.16
N ASP A 263 9.75 20.56 -5.68
CA ASP A 263 11.01 20.22 -6.36
C ASP A 263 10.79 19.28 -7.56
N LYS A 264 9.67 18.55 -7.59
CA LYS A 264 9.26 17.69 -8.69
C LYS A 264 8.21 18.35 -9.58
N GLN A 265 8.35 18.18 -10.89
CA GLN A 265 7.35 18.60 -11.87
C GLN A 265 5.97 18.00 -11.57
N ALA A 266 5.92 16.70 -11.27
CA ALA A 266 4.71 15.98 -10.89
C ALA A 266 5.00 14.93 -9.80
N ILE A 267 3.94 14.48 -9.10
CA ILE A 267 3.99 13.38 -8.13
C ILE A 267 3.24 12.14 -8.65
N SER A 268 3.72 10.95 -8.27
CA SER A 268 3.08 9.65 -8.54
C SER A 268 2.46 9.05 -7.29
N VAL A 269 1.20 8.62 -7.37
CA VAL A 269 0.40 8.09 -6.26
C VAL A 269 0.01 6.64 -6.53
N GLY A 270 0.62 5.68 -5.82
CA GLY A 270 0.37 4.25 -6.02
C GLY A 270 -0.76 3.72 -5.14
N PHE A 271 -1.79 3.12 -5.74
CA PHE A 271 -2.87 2.44 -5.01
C PHE A 271 -2.54 0.96 -4.82
N ILE A 272 -2.42 0.52 -3.56
CA ILE A 272 -2.06 -0.84 -3.17
C ILE A 272 -3.11 -1.45 -2.22
N GLY A 273 -3.04 -2.76 -1.96
CA GLY A 273 -3.97 -3.49 -1.08
C GLY A 273 -4.51 -4.77 -1.71
N TYR A 274 -5.31 -5.51 -0.94
CA TYR A 274 -5.87 -6.83 -1.31
C TYR A 274 -6.68 -6.81 -2.63
N PRO A 275 -6.96 -7.97 -3.24
CA PRO A 275 -8.01 -8.11 -4.25
C PRO A 275 -9.36 -7.57 -3.75
N ASN A 276 -10.23 -7.13 -4.65
CA ASN A 276 -11.61 -6.72 -4.37
C ASN A 276 -11.87 -5.61 -3.32
N VAL A 277 -10.85 -4.99 -2.72
CA VAL A 277 -10.99 -3.79 -1.84
C VAL A 277 -11.47 -2.54 -2.59
N GLY A 278 -11.37 -2.52 -3.93
CA GLY A 278 -11.93 -1.46 -4.79
C GLY A 278 -10.95 -0.39 -5.27
N LYS A 279 -9.62 -0.65 -5.29
CA LYS A 279 -8.57 0.28 -5.80
C LYS A 279 -8.96 1.01 -7.10
N SER A 280 -9.22 0.22 -8.15
CA SER A 280 -9.64 0.69 -9.47
C SER A 280 -10.95 1.51 -9.44
N SER A 281 -11.87 1.20 -8.53
CA SER A 281 -13.11 1.96 -8.31
C SER A 281 -12.85 3.32 -7.64
N VAL A 282 -11.89 3.40 -6.69
CA VAL A 282 -11.45 4.68 -6.10
C VAL A 282 -10.86 5.58 -7.18
N ILE A 283 -10.01 5.05 -8.06
CA ILE A 283 -9.41 5.80 -9.17
C ILE A 283 -10.48 6.32 -10.14
N ASN A 284 -11.44 5.48 -10.54
CA ASN A 284 -12.59 5.91 -11.36
C ASN A 284 -13.45 6.97 -10.66
N THR A 285 -13.61 6.89 -9.33
CA THR A 285 -14.34 7.88 -8.53
C THR A 285 -13.61 9.23 -8.48
N LEU A 286 -12.28 9.22 -8.31
CA LEU A 286 -11.43 10.42 -8.38
C LEU A 286 -11.50 11.07 -9.76
N ARG A 287 -11.40 10.28 -10.84
CA ARG A 287 -11.48 10.74 -12.24
C ARG A 287 -12.87 11.12 -12.75
N THR A 288 -13.93 10.80 -12.00
CA THR A 288 -15.35 10.88 -12.41
C THR A 288 -15.73 9.98 -13.60
N LYS A 289 -14.77 9.37 -14.32
CA LYS A 289 -14.98 8.51 -15.50
C LYS A 289 -14.44 7.08 -15.33
N ASN A 290 -14.93 6.16 -16.15
CA ASN A 290 -14.41 4.78 -16.22
C ASN A 290 -13.06 4.79 -16.96
N VAL A 291 -11.95 4.79 -16.22
CA VAL A 291 -10.59 4.61 -16.77
C VAL A 291 -10.13 3.17 -16.54
N CYS A 292 -10.22 2.71 -15.30
CA CYS A 292 -9.94 1.31 -14.94
C CYS A 292 -11.14 0.41 -15.26
N LYS A 293 -10.87 -0.82 -15.72
CA LYS A 293 -11.85 -1.90 -15.69
C LYS A 293 -12.16 -2.28 -14.23
N VAL A 294 -13.43 -2.59 -13.95
CA VAL A 294 -13.91 -2.94 -12.61
C VAL A 294 -14.92 -4.08 -12.71
N ALA A 295 -14.78 -5.08 -11.84
CA ALA A 295 -15.66 -6.24 -11.75
C ALA A 295 -15.72 -6.73 -10.29
N PRO A 296 -16.79 -7.41 -9.85
CA PRO A 296 -16.88 -8.04 -8.54
C PRO A 296 -16.11 -9.38 -8.47
N ILE A 297 -15.10 -9.57 -9.33
CA ILE A 297 -14.36 -10.82 -9.53
C ILE A 297 -12.87 -10.53 -9.35
N PRO A 298 -12.14 -11.29 -8.50
CA PRO A 298 -10.73 -11.02 -8.27
C PRO A 298 -9.86 -11.30 -9.50
N GLY A 299 -8.80 -10.51 -9.67
CA GLY A 299 -7.85 -10.64 -10.78
C GLY A 299 -8.28 -9.97 -12.10
N GLU A 300 -9.12 -8.94 -12.04
CA GLU A 300 -9.44 -8.07 -13.19
C GLU A 300 -8.22 -7.21 -13.59
N THR A 301 -7.68 -6.43 -12.65
CA THR A 301 -6.41 -5.70 -12.82
C THR A 301 -5.23 -6.68 -12.72
N LYS A 302 -4.51 -6.89 -13.84
CA LYS A 302 -3.43 -7.90 -13.99
C LYS A 302 -2.03 -7.33 -14.23
N VAL A 303 -1.94 -6.02 -14.47
CA VAL A 303 -0.74 -5.24 -14.83
C VAL A 303 -0.95 -3.85 -14.24
N TRP A 304 0.13 -3.19 -13.83
CA TRP A 304 0.06 -1.78 -13.40
C TRP A 304 -0.30 -0.83 -14.56
N GLN A 305 -0.92 0.32 -14.24
CA GLN A 305 -1.31 1.32 -15.25
C GLN A 305 -1.20 2.75 -14.70
N TYR A 306 -0.67 3.66 -15.52
CA TYR A 306 -0.60 5.10 -15.21
C TYR A 306 -1.86 5.82 -15.67
N ILE A 307 -2.41 6.64 -14.79
CA ILE A 307 -3.64 7.41 -15.01
C ILE A 307 -3.38 8.85 -14.58
N THR A 308 -3.45 9.80 -15.52
CA THR A 308 -3.34 11.22 -15.18
C THR A 308 -4.55 11.66 -14.35
N LEU A 309 -4.36 12.43 -13.27
CA LEU A 309 -5.45 13.07 -12.53
C LEU A 309 -5.46 14.58 -12.79
N THR A 310 -4.30 15.21 -12.68
CA THR A 310 -4.04 16.60 -13.11
C THR A 310 -2.68 16.69 -13.77
N LYS A 311 -2.33 17.85 -14.33
CA LYS A 311 -1.00 18.13 -14.94
C LYS A 311 0.20 17.90 -13.98
N ARG A 312 -0.03 17.81 -12.65
CA ARG A 312 1.01 17.53 -11.63
C ARG A 312 0.77 16.26 -10.78
N ILE A 313 -0.30 15.50 -11.00
CA ILE A 313 -0.62 14.31 -10.20
C ILE A 313 -0.96 13.13 -11.12
N PHE A 314 -0.12 12.10 -11.05
CA PHE A 314 -0.36 10.79 -11.67
C PHE A 314 -0.80 9.78 -10.62
N LEU A 315 -1.78 8.96 -10.96
CA LEU A 315 -2.25 7.83 -10.17
C LEU A 315 -1.74 6.53 -10.83
N ILE A 316 -1.40 5.54 -10.02
CA ILE A 316 -0.96 4.23 -10.49
C ILE A 316 -1.87 3.17 -9.87
N ASP A 317 -2.58 2.42 -10.70
CA ASP A 317 -3.36 1.25 -10.27
C ASP A 317 -2.46 0.01 -10.21
N CYS A 318 -2.73 -0.90 -9.27
CA CYS A 318 -1.93 -2.09 -9.01
C CYS A 318 -2.80 -3.35 -9.02
N PRO A 319 -2.32 -4.50 -9.51
CA PRO A 319 -2.96 -5.79 -9.22
C PRO A 319 -3.16 -5.99 -7.70
N GLY A 320 -4.18 -6.78 -7.34
CA GLY A 320 -4.39 -7.19 -5.94
C GLY A 320 -3.31 -8.17 -5.49
N VAL A 321 -2.65 -7.85 -4.38
CA VAL A 321 -1.58 -8.68 -3.79
C VAL A 321 -2.11 -9.31 -2.51
N VAL A 322 -1.71 -10.56 -2.27
CA VAL A 322 -2.04 -11.31 -1.06
C VAL A 322 -0.75 -11.71 -0.38
N TYR A 323 -0.76 -11.63 0.95
CA TYR A 323 0.42 -11.82 1.78
C TYR A 323 0.34 -13.17 2.48
N GLN A 324 1.50 -13.77 2.74
CA GLN A 324 1.62 -15.03 3.47
C GLN A 324 1.48 -14.76 4.97
N ASN A 325 0.24 -14.54 5.39
CA ASN A 325 -0.20 -14.71 6.77
C ASN A 325 -0.59 -16.18 6.98
N ASN A 326 -0.70 -16.61 8.24
CA ASN A 326 -1.34 -17.88 8.60
C ASN A 326 -2.89 -17.76 8.52
N ASP A 327 -3.40 -17.23 7.40
CA ASP A 327 -4.83 -17.13 7.11
C ASP A 327 -5.39 -18.52 6.72
N SER A 328 -6.56 -18.89 7.25
CA SER A 328 -7.27 -20.10 6.85
C SER A 328 -7.79 -20.04 5.40
N GLU A 329 -8.07 -21.20 4.79
CA GLU A 329 -8.73 -21.34 3.48
C GLU A 329 -10.00 -20.47 3.42
N THR A 330 -10.83 -20.57 4.46
CA THR A 330 -12.09 -19.84 4.63
C THR A 330 -11.86 -18.33 4.58
N ASP A 331 -10.89 -17.81 5.35
CA ASP A 331 -10.56 -16.39 5.36
C ASP A 331 -10.10 -15.87 3.98
N ILE A 332 -9.34 -16.66 3.23
CA ILE A 332 -8.90 -16.28 1.88
C ILE A 332 -10.10 -16.18 0.91
N VAL A 333 -11.10 -17.06 1.03
CA VAL A 333 -12.37 -16.98 0.26
C VAL A 333 -13.22 -15.79 0.71
N LEU A 334 -13.38 -15.59 2.02
CA LEU A 334 -14.23 -14.54 2.60
C LEU A 334 -13.65 -13.13 2.39
N LYS A 335 -12.32 -12.97 2.39
CA LYS A 335 -11.62 -11.74 1.99
C LYS A 335 -11.73 -11.46 0.47
N GLY A 336 -12.28 -12.39 -0.31
CA GLY A 336 -12.56 -12.17 -1.73
C GLY A 336 -11.35 -12.30 -2.65
N VAL A 337 -10.32 -13.03 -2.24
CA VAL A 337 -9.12 -13.31 -3.07
C VAL A 337 -9.44 -14.27 -4.22
N VAL A 338 -10.29 -15.27 -3.93
CA VAL A 338 -10.49 -16.45 -4.77
C VAL A 338 -11.81 -16.37 -5.54
N ARG A 339 -11.83 -16.93 -6.75
CA ARG A 339 -13.02 -17.00 -7.60
C ARG A 339 -13.92 -18.15 -7.16
N VAL A 340 -15.02 -17.81 -6.48
CA VAL A 340 -16.06 -18.73 -5.97
C VAL A 340 -16.56 -19.72 -7.03
N THR A 341 -16.63 -19.31 -8.30
CA THR A 341 -16.99 -20.18 -9.44
C THR A 341 -16.16 -21.47 -9.51
N ASN A 342 -14.85 -21.35 -9.26
CA ASN A 342 -13.85 -22.42 -9.40
C ASN A 342 -13.66 -23.26 -8.15
N LEU A 343 -14.38 -22.95 -7.06
CA LEU A 343 -14.27 -23.62 -5.77
C LEU A 343 -14.96 -24.99 -5.85
N GLN A 344 -14.31 -26.06 -5.42
CA GLN A 344 -14.88 -27.41 -5.48
C GLN A 344 -15.81 -27.66 -4.28
N ASP A 345 -15.45 -27.15 -3.10
CA ASP A 345 -16.08 -27.49 -1.82
C ASP A 345 -16.63 -26.23 -1.14
N ALA A 346 -17.57 -25.58 -1.83
CA ALA A 346 -18.08 -24.26 -1.46
C ALA A 346 -19.06 -24.25 -0.27
N SER A 347 -19.49 -25.43 0.20
CA SER A 347 -20.34 -25.63 1.38
C SER A 347 -19.56 -25.49 2.69
N GLU A 348 -18.33 -25.99 2.76
CA GLU A 348 -17.52 -26.05 3.99
C GLU A 348 -17.21 -24.67 4.59
N HIS A 349 -17.15 -23.64 3.75
CA HIS A 349 -16.86 -22.28 4.21
C HIS A 349 -18.12 -21.55 4.72
N ILE A 350 -19.31 -22.16 4.64
CA ILE A 350 -20.58 -21.51 4.98
C ILE A 350 -20.77 -21.42 6.50
N GLY A 351 -20.37 -22.40 7.30
CA GLY A 351 -20.42 -22.31 8.76
C GLY A 351 -19.68 -21.09 9.31
N GLU A 352 -18.56 -20.69 8.68
CA GLU A 352 -17.84 -19.48 9.06
C GLU A 352 -18.57 -18.18 8.64
N VAL A 353 -19.35 -18.21 7.56
CA VAL A 353 -20.31 -17.12 7.25
C VAL A 353 -21.41 -17.06 8.29
N LEU A 354 -22.00 -18.21 8.67
CA LEU A 354 -23.10 -18.29 9.63
C LEU A 354 -22.67 -17.86 11.05
N LYS A 355 -21.42 -18.16 11.46
CA LYS A 355 -20.81 -17.67 12.71
C LYS A 355 -20.56 -16.16 12.70
N ARG A 356 -20.15 -15.59 11.54
CA ARG A 356 -19.80 -14.18 11.40
C ARG A 356 -21.00 -13.25 11.25
N VAL A 357 -22.12 -13.72 10.70
CA VAL A 357 -23.31 -12.91 10.41
C VAL A 357 -24.38 -13.10 11.49
N LYS A 358 -25.00 -12.01 11.94
CA LYS A 358 -26.17 -12.08 12.84
C LYS A 358 -27.34 -12.80 12.18
N LYS A 359 -27.98 -13.73 12.91
CA LYS A 359 -29.17 -14.48 12.48
C LYS A 359 -30.27 -13.61 11.85
N GLU A 360 -30.60 -12.48 12.49
CA GLU A 360 -31.54 -11.45 11.98
C GLU A 360 -31.29 -11.01 10.52
N HIS A 361 -30.02 -10.96 10.10
CA HIS A 361 -29.61 -10.46 8.80
C HIS A 361 -29.68 -11.56 7.72
N LEU A 362 -29.47 -12.82 8.12
CA LEU A 362 -29.65 -14.00 7.27
C LEU A 362 -31.15 -14.29 7.07
N GLU A 363 -31.96 -14.22 8.12
CA GLU A 363 -33.42 -14.33 8.03
C GLU A 363 -33.99 -13.28 7.07
N ARG A 364 -33.57 -12.02 7.20
CA ARG A 364 -33.98 -10.93 6.29
C ARG A 364 -33.53 -11.15 4.84
N ALA A 365 -32.37 -11.76 4.62
CA ALA A 365 -31.79 -11.95 3.29
C ALA A 365 -32.36 -13.18 2.55
N TYR A 366 -32.70 -14.25 3.27
CA TYR A 366 -33.07 -15.56 2.70
C TYR A 366 -34.44 -16.10 3.13
N LYS A 367 -35.13 -15.44 4.09
CA LYS A 367 -36.43 -15.84 4.67
C LYS A 367 -36.42 -17.18 5.41
N ILE A 368 -35.24 -17.64 5.81
CA ILE A 368 -35.03 -18.83 6.64
C ILE A 368 -34.95 -18.37 8.10
N LYS A 369 -35.85 -18.85 8.95
CA LYS A 369 -35.92 -18.46 10.37
C LYS A 369 -34.89 -19.19 11.23
N ASP A 370 -34.88 -20.51 11.10
CA ASP A 370 -34.15 -21.42 11.95
C ASP A 370 -33.47 -22.49 11.10
N TRP A 371 -32.26 -22.85 11.50
CA TRP A 371 -31.48 -23.95 10.97
C TRP A 371 -30.69 -24.57 12.13
N VAL A 372 -30.43 -25.87 12.05
CA VAL A 372 -29.54 -26.56 12.99
C VAL A 372 -28.10 -26.42 12.50
N ASP A 373 -27.84 -26.97 11.31
CA ASP A 373 -26.51 -27.04 10.69
C ASP A 373 -26.39 -26.16 9.45
N GLU A 374 -25.15 -25.95 9.01
CA GLU A 374 -24.85 -25.30 7.73
C GLU A 374 -25.45 -26.04 6.53
N ASN A 375 -25.49 -27.37 6.57
CA ASN A 375 -26.09 -28.21 5.53
C ASN A 375 -27.63 -28.14 5.53
N ASP A 376 -28.26 -27.97 6.70
CA ASP A 376 -29.70 -27.71 6.81
C ASP A 376 -30.04 -26.32 6.25
N PHE A 377 -29.29 -25.28 6.63
CA PHE A 377 -29.44 -23.93 6.06
C PHE A 377 -29.32 -23.93 4.53
N LEU A 378 -28.31 -24.61 3.98
CA LEU A 378 -28.14 -24.76 2.53
C LEU A 378 -29.28 -25.58 1.90
N GLY A 379 -29.71 -26.68 2.52
CA GLY A 379 -30.81 -27.51 2.04
C GLY A 379 -32.16 -26.79 2.01
N GLN A 380 -32.45 -25.96 3.01
CA GLN A 380 -33.61 -25.06 3.02
C GLN A 380 -33.49 -23.98 1.93
N LEU A 381 -32.31 -23.38 1.75
CA LEU A 381 -32.05 -22.41 0.71
C LEU A 381 -32.21 -23.00 -0.71
N CYS A 382 -31.76 -24.23 -0.94
CA CYS A 382 -31.96 -24.96 -2.19
C CYS A 382 -33.44 -25.13 -2.53
N LYS A 383 -34.25 -25.55 -1.55
CA LYS A 383 -35.71 -25.71 -1.69
C LYS A 383 -36.40 -24.38 -2.01
N LEU A 384 -36.04 -23.30 -1.31
CA LEU A 384 -36.60 -21.95 -1.53
C LEU A 384 -36.16 -21.31 -2.87
N SER A 385 -34.98 -21.65 -3.38
CA SER A 385 -34.41 -21.07 -4.61
C SER A 385 -34.56 -21.94 -5.86
N GLY A 386 -35.18 -23.12 -5.75
CA GLY A 386 -35.32 -24.08 -6.85
C GLY A 386 -34.00 -24.68 -7.33
N LYS A 387 -32.98 -24.72 -6.46
CA LYS A 387 -31.64 -25.27 -6.77
C LYS A 387 -31.57 -26.72 -6.32
N LEU A 388 -32.26 -27.57 -7.07
CA LEU A 388 -32.33 -29.01 -6.88
C LEU A 388 -31.69 -29.73 -8.08
N LEU A 389 -31.04 -30.86 -7.81
CA LEU A 389 -30.51 -31.79 -8.80
C LEU A 389 -31.64 -32.70 -9.34
N LYS A 390 -31.30 -33.54 -10.33
CA LYS A 390 -32.21 -34.61 -10.78
C LYS A 390 -32.53 -35.53 -9.60
N GLY A 391 -33.80 -35.86 -9.40
CA GLY A 391 -34.27 -36.59 -8.21
C GLY A 391 -34.78 -35.69 -7.07
N GLY A 392 -34.54 -34.37 -7.13
CA GLY A 392 -35.03 -33.42 -6.12
C GLY A 392 -34.07 -33.17 -4.95
N GLU A 393 -32.86 -33.74 -5.00
CA GLU A 393 -31.81 -33.52 -4.01
C GLU A 393 -31.32 -32.05 -4.02
N PRO A 394 -30.99 -31.45 -2.86
CA PRO A 394 -30.55 -30.05 -2.80
C PRO A 394 -29.11 -29.87 -3.33
N ASP A 395 -28.91 -28.94 -4.26
CA ASP A 395 -27.57 -28.55 -4.75
C ASP A 395 -26.88 -27.61 -3.75
N LEU A 396 -26.36 -28.19 -2.66
CA LEU A 396 -25.63 -27.49 -1.61
C LEU A 396 -24.44 -26.69 -2.17
N MET A 397 -23.85 -27.17 -3.26
CA MET A 397 -22.68 -26.58 -3.90
C MET A 397 -23.01 -25.29 -4.67
N THR A 398 -24.09 -25.27 -5.45
CA THR A 398 -24.58 -24.03 -6.08
C THR A 398 -25.10 -23.06 -5.02
N ALA A 399 -25.78 -23.54 -3.98
CA ALA A 399 -26.24 -22.69 -2.88
C ALA A 399 -25.07 -22.04 -2.11
N GLY A 400 -24.03 -22.79 -1.76
CA GLY A 400 -22.81 -22.25 -1.15
C GLY A 400 -22.14 -21.18 -2.01
N LYS A 401 -22.02 -21.43 -3.33
CA LYS A 401 -21.51 -20.43 -4.29
C LYS A 401 -22.39 -19.18 -4.38
N MET A 402 -23.72 -19.31 -4.25
CA MET A 402 -24.64 -18.17 -4.20
C MET A 402 -24.43 -17.33 -2.92
N VAL A 403 -24.35 -17.97 -1.75
CA VAL A 403 -24.12 -17.29 -0.46
C VAL A 403 -22.75 -16.59 -0.43
N LEU A 404 -21.69 -17.25 -0.90
CA LEU A 404 -20.35 -16.64 -0.99
C LEU A 404 -20.30 -15.45 -1.97
N HIS A 405 -21.05 -15.49 -3.07
CA HIS A 405 -21.18 -14.33 -3.96
C HIS A 405 -21.97 -13.17 -3.33
N ASP A 406 -23.05 -13.46 -2.59
CA ASP A 406 -23.83 -12.46 -1.86
C ASP A 406 -23.01 -11.80 -0.73
N TRP A 407 -22.17 -12.58 -0.03
CA TRP A 407 -21.17 -12.09 0.94
C TRP A 407 -20.11 -11.19 0.29
N GLN A 408 -19.49 -11.63 -0.81
CA GLN A 408 -18.45 -10.84 -1.49
C GLN A 408 -19.00 -9.52 -2.07
N ARG A 409 -20.29 -9.50 -2.47
CA ARG A 409 -21.01 -8.31 -2.94
C ARG A 409 -21.52 -7.40 -1.82
N GLY A 410 -21.53 -7.86 -0.56
CA GLY A 410 -22.05 -7.09 0.57
C GLY A 410 -23.57 -7.04 0.68
N LYS A 411 -24.30 -7.96 0.01
CA LYS A 411 -25.76 -8.13 0.18
C LYS A 411 -26.08 -8.66 1.58
N ILE A 412 -25.21 -9.51 2.12
CA ILE A 412 -25.23 -9.93 3.52
C ILE A 412 -24.38 -8.91 4.32
N PRO A 413 -24.96 -8.16 5.27
CA PRO A 413 -24.20 -7.17 6.05
C PRO A 413 -23.35 -7.85 7.13
N PHE A 414 -22.05 -7.57 7.11
CA PHE A 414 -21.05 -8.04 8.06
C PHE A 414 -19.99 -6.96 8.31
N PHE A 415 -19.52 -6.83 9.54
CA PHE A 415 -18.33 -6.06 9.88
C PHE A 415 -17.68 -6.58 11.18
N VAL A 416 -16.36 -6.51 11.24
CA VAL A 416 -15.59 -6.70 12.48
C VAL A 416 -15.70 -5.42 13.31
N PRO A 417 -16.11 -5.49 14.59
CA PRO A 417 -16.16 -4.31 15.44
C PRO A 417 -14.74 -3.80 15.72
N PRO A 418 -14.50 -2.47 15.70
CA PRO A 418 -13.21 -1.91 16.10
C PRO A 418 -12.90 -2.26 17.57
N PRO A 419 -11.62 -2.48 17.94
CA PRO A 419 -11.25 -2.81 19.30
C PRO A 419 -11.73 -1.72 20.27
N ARG A 420 -12.43 -2.13 21.32
CA ARG A 420 -12.90 -1.23 22.38
C ARG A 420 -11.68 -0.60 23.03
N GLN A 421 -11.49 0.70 22.81
CA GLN A 421 -10.56 1.48 23.61
C GLN A 421 -11.23 1.69 24.96
N GLU A 422 -10.58 1.25 26.04
CA GLU A 422 -10.98 1.61 27.40
C GLU A 422 -10.94 3.13 27.52
N ALA A 423 -12.13 3.73 27.54
CA ALA A 423 -12.25 5.15 27.82
C ALA A 423 -11.94 5.33 29.31
N LYS A 424 -10.83 6.00 29.62
CA LYS A 424 -10.71 6.69 30.91
C LYS A 424 -11.94 7.57 31.05
N SER A 425 -12.69 7.40 32.13
CA SER A 425 -14.03 7.94 32.29
C SER A 425 -14.01 9.46 32.49
N SER A 426 -14.00 10.21 31.38
CA SER A 426 -14.48 11.59 31.32
C SER A 426 -15.96 11.56 30.92
N GLU A 427 -16.83 12.04 31.79
CA GLU A 427 -18.27 11.99 31.60
C GLU A 427 -18.75 13.02 30.55
N GLU A 428 -18.93 12.58 29.31
CA GLU A 428 -19.83 13.28 28.38
C GLU A 428 -21.26 12.86 28.74
N THR A 429 -21.95 13.71 29.51
CA THR A 429 -23.29 13.44 30.05
C THR A 429 -24.33 13.20 28.94
N ASN A 430 -25.19 12.19 29.12
CA ASN A 430 -26.28 11.89 28.20
C ASN A 430 -27.32 13.03 28.16
N ALA A 431 -27.18 13.95 27.21
CA ALA A 431 -28.10 15.07 27.03
C ALA A 431 -28.41 15.31 25.54
N PHE A 432 -29.22 14.43 24.95
CA PHE A 432 -30.09 14.82 23.84
C PHE A 432 -31.45 14.13 23.97
N GLY A 433 -32.52 14.94 23.96
CA GLY A 433 -33.85 14.51 24.37
C GLY A 433 -34.65 13.78 23.28
N THR A 434 -35.77 13.23 23.70
CA THR A 434 -36.79 12.64 22.81
C THR A 434 -37.65 13.73 22.17
N ASP A 435 -37.28 14.19 20.97
CA ASP A 435 -38.21 14.90 20.09
C ASP A 435 -38.78 13.94 19.05
N LYS A 436 -40.11 13.89 18.96
CA LYS A 436 -40.82 13.18 17.90
C LYS A 436 -40.75 13.98 16.60
N VAL A 437 -40.27 13.37 15.53
CA VAL A 437 -40.51 13.85 14.16
C VAL A 437 -41.02 12.68 13.34
N GLU A 438 -42.17 12.85 12.70
CA GLU A 438 -42.81 11.82 11.90
C GLU A 438 -42.14 11.67 10.52
N GLY A 439 -42.39 10.55 9.86
CA GLY A 439 -41.44 9.99 8.88
C GLY A 439 -41.37 10.69 7.52
N VAL A 440 -40.13 10.76 7.00
CA VAL A 440 -39.84 10.45 5.59
C VAL A 440 -38.60 9.55 5.56
N GLU A 441 -38.61 8.50 4.74
CA GLU A 441 -37.49 7.56 4.60
C GLU A 441 -36.25 8.24 3.97
N SER A 442 -35.32 8.71 4.80
CA SER A 442 -33.98 9.08 4.36
C SER A 442 -32.98 7.99 4.77
N SER A 443 -32.26 7.45 3.78
CA SER A 443 -31.39 6.28 3.94
C SER A 443 -30.41 6.40 5.10
N GLN A 444 -30.21 5.31 5.85
CA GLN A 444 -29.20 5.21 6.92
C GLN A 444 -27.79 5.63 6.47
N ALA A 445 -27.46 5.47 5.17
CA ALA A 445 -26.21 5.97 4.60
C ALA A 445 -26.09 7.50 4.65
N ALA A 446 -27.17 8.26 4.48
CA ALA A 446 -27.16 9.72 4.57
C ALA A 446 -26.90 10.20 6.02
N ALA A 447 -27.53 9.55 7.00
CA ALA A 447 -27.25 9.77 8.42
C ALA A 447 -25.80 9.42 8.75
N ALA A 448 -25.29 8.31 8.21
CA ALA A 448 -23.89 7.91 8.36
C ALA A 448 -22.92 8.95 7.79
N PHE A 449 -23.15 9.44 6.56
CA PHE A 449 -22.30 10.46 5.95
C PHE A 449 -22.32 11.79 6.73
N LYS A 450 -23.48 12.20 7.27
CA LYS A 450 -23.59 13.40 8.15
C LYS A 450 -22.77 13.23 9.44
N ALA A 451 -22.82 12.04 10.05
CA ALA A 451 -22.07 11.71 11.28
C ALA A 451 -20.56 11.50 11.07
N ILE A 452 -20.10 11.19 9.86
CA ILE A 452 -18.66 11.12 9.53
C ILE A 452 -18.16 12.51 9.09
N ALA A 453 -18.96 13.31 8.38
CA ALA A 453 -18.61 14.67 7.98
C ALA A 453 -18.32 15.57 9.20
N SER A 454 -19.13 15.50 10.27
CA SER A 454 -18.86 16.25 11.51
C SER A 454 -17.56 15.84 12.20
N VAL A 455 -17.11 14.58 12.05
CA VAL A 455 -15.83 14.10 12.58
C VAL A 455 -14.65 14.64 11.76
N ILE A 456 -14.79 14.70 10.43
CA ILE A 456 -13.81 15.35 9.55
C ILE A 456 -13.68 16.84 9.93
N SER A 457 -14.78 17.52 10.25
CA SER A 457 -14.74 18.89 10.78
C SER A 457 -14.09 18.96 12.17
N SER A 458 -14.35 18.02 13.10
CA SER A 458 -13.68 18.03 14.42
C SER A 458 -12.17 17.80 14.32
N GLN A 459 -11.70 17.12 13.28
CA GLN A 459 -10.27 16.93 13.00
C GLN A 459 -9.59 18.20 12.47
N GLN A 460 -10.33 19.27 12.14
CA GLN A 460 -9.78 20.56 11.67
C GLN A 460 -9.30 21.48 12.81
N LEU A 461 -9.43 21.08 14.09
CA LEU A 461 -8.93 21.84 15.24
C LEU A 461 -7.39 21.75 15.46
N LYS A 462 -6.64 21.76 14.35
CA LYS A 462 -5.28 22.33 14.27
C LYS A 462 -5.23 23.14 12.98
N SER A 463 -4.99 24.45 13.10
CA SER A 463 -5.23 25.43 12.04
C SER A 463 -4.43 25.15 10.77
N VAL A 464 -5.13 24.74 9.71
CA VAL A 464 -4.62 24.73 8.33
C VAL A 464 -5.51 25.69 7.51
N PRO A 465 -4.96 26.72 6.85
CA PRO A 465 -5.76 27.62 6.03
C PRO A 465 -6.26 26.89 4.78
N VAL A 466 -7.52 26.46 4.82
CA VAL A 466 -8.22 25.88 3.67
C VAL A 466 -8.80 27.02 2.85
N GLN A 467 -8.03 27.48 1.87
CA GLN A 467 -8.56 28.34 0.81
C GLN A 467 -9.62 27.52 0.03
N ARG A 468 -10.80 28.12 -0.14
CA ARG A 468 -11.82 27.58 -1.05
C ARG A 468 -11.41 27.88 -2.50
N ASP A 469 -12.14 27.28 -3.44
CA ASP A 469 -11.92 27.38 -4.89
C ASP A 469 -10.59 26.74 -5.35
N LEU A 470 -10.67 25.44 -5.69
CA LEU A 470 -9.50 24.58 -5.91
C LEU A 470 -9.65 23.58 -7.08
N PHE A 471 -10.65 23.77 -7.95
CA PHE A 471 -10.79 23.33 -9.36
C PHE A 471 -12.08 23.94 -9.94
N SER A 472 -12.11 24.26 -11.22
CA SER A 472 -13.36 24.27 -12.01
C SER A 472 -13.66 22.84 -12.48
N GLU A 473 -14.93 22.52 -12.77
CA GLU A 473 -15.28 21.14 -13.18
C GLU A 473 -14.59 20.74 -14.49
N ASN A 474 -14.37 21.71 -15.39
CA ASN A 474 -13.65 21.59 -16.66
C ASN A 474 -12.24 20.98 -16.52
N GLU A 475 -11.48 21.24 -15.45
CA GLU A 475 -10.14 20.63 -15.29
C GLU A 475 -10.20 19.12 -15.00
N LEU A 476 -11.32 18.61 -14.49
CA LEU A 476 -11.53 17.17 -14.26
C LEU A 476 -12.06 16.47 -15.51
N GLU A 477 -12.80 17.20 -16.35
CA GLU A 477 -13.23 16.81 -17.71
C GLU A 477 -12.16 17.15 -18.77
N GLY A 478 -10.89 16.95 -18.41
CA GLY A 478 -9.74 17.54 -19.08
C GLY A 478 -9.70 17.46 -20.61
N ASP A 479 -9.57 18.66 -21.19
CA ASP A 479 -9.38 19.06 -22.59
C ASP A 479 -9.33 17.94 -23.63
N THR A 480 -10.47 17.72 -24.30
CA THR A 480 -10.52 17.07 -25.61
C THR A 480 -10.36 18.12 -26.72
N ASP A 481 -9.16 18.66 -26.88
CA ASP A 481 -8.68 19.23 -28.15
C ASP A 481 -7.15 19.28 -28.19
N ALA A 482 -6.56 18.17 -28.61
CA ALA A 482 -5.14 18.09 -28.96
C ALA A 482 -4.98 18.38 -30.46
N GLN A 483 -5.33 19.60 -30.88
CA GLN A 483 -5.14 20.06 -32.26
C GLN A 483 -3.64 20.03 -32.59
N LEU A 484 -3.23 19.08 -33.44
CA LEU A 484 -1.88 19.07 -34.00
C LEU A 484 -1.69 20.32 -34.86
N PRO A 485 -0.58 21.07 -34.74
CA PRO A 485 -0.30 22.17 -35.67
C PRO A 485 -0.11 21.60 -37.07
N ALA A 486 -1.05 21.91 -37.96
CA ALA A 486 -1.02 21.48 -39.36
C ALA A 486 0.04 22.26 -40.16
N THR A 487 0.54 21.65 -41.23
CA THR A 487 1.57 22.20 -42.10
C THR A 487 0.97 22.82 -43.36
N GLU A 488 0.89 24.15 -43.38
CA GLU A 488 0.68 25.00 -44.55
C GLU A 488 1.60 26.23 -44.37
N GLY A 489 2.08 26.93 -45.41
CA GLY A 489 1.97 26.75 -46.85
C GLY A 489 2.59 27.98 -47.52
N GLU A 490 3.38 27.82 -48.58
CA GLU A 490 4.14 28.94 -49.18
C GLU A 490 3.23 29.93 -49.92
N THR A 491 3.35 31.23 -49.62
CA THR A 491 2.94 32.34 -50.49
C THR A 491 3.97 33.47 -50.43
N SER A 492 4.01 34.28 -51.50
CA SER A 492 5.16 35.10 -51.88
C SER A 492 5.14 36.57 -51.41
N GLU A 493 6.34 37.16 -51.45
CA GLU A 493 6.71 38.59 -51.52
C GLU A 493 5.70 39.55 -52.21
N PRO A 494 5.70 40.88 -51.88
CA PRO A 494 6.88 41.74 -52.12
C PRO A 494 7.24 42.82 -51.08
N LEU A 495 8.47 43.36 -51.24
CA LEU A 495 9.01 44.59 -50.62
C LEU A 495 8.27 45.85 -51.11
N PRO A 496 8.22 46.94 -50.31
CA PRO A 496 9.26 47.99 -50.33
C PRO A 496 9.52 48.58 -48.91
N ALA A 497 10.37 49.59 -48.64
CA ALA A 497 11.31 50.41 -49.43
C ALA A 497 12.59 50.64 -48.59
N ALA A 498 13.60 51.35 -49.14
CA ALA A 498 14.80 51.74 -48.41
C ALA A 498 14.81 53.24 -48.04
N GLU A 499 15.49 53.59 -46.95
CA GLU A 499 16.11 54.91 -46.76
C GLU A 499 17.35 54.76 -45.85
N SER A 500 18.24 55.77 -45.83
CA SER A 500 19.61 55.66 -45.30
C SER A 500 19.77 56.19 -43.87
N ASP A 501 20.86 55.79 -43.19
CA ASP A 501 21.95 56.73 -42.86
C ASP A 501 23.14 56.06 -42.13
N THR A 502 24.33 56.65 -42.30
CA THR A 502 25.66 56.24 -41.78
C THR A 502 26.61 57.45 -41.88
N PRO A 503 27.86 57.43 -41.35
CA PRO A 503 28.38 56.84 -40.09
C PRO A 503 29.21 57.88 -39.28
N GLU A 504 29.74 57.49 -38.11
CA GLU A 504 31.00 58.03 -37.54
C GLU A 504 31.61 56.95 -36.60
N LEU A 505 32.83 56.43 -36.89
CA LEU A 505 34.14 56.80 -36.30
C LEU A 505 34.27 56.49 -34.78
N LEU A 506 35.36 55.88 -34.27
CA LEU A 506 36.78 55.89 -34.69
C LEU A 506 37.52 54.56 -34.35
N SER A 507 38.79 54.42 -34.79
CA SER A 507 39.62 53.20 -34.74
C SER A 507 41.01 53.41 -34.12
N ALA A 508 41.52 52.43 -33.37
CA ALA A 508 42.93 52.22 -32.92
C ALA A 508 42.99 50.91 -32.09
N LEU A 509 44.07 50.09 -32.03
CA LEU A 509 45.41 50.12 -32.65
C LEU A 509 46.00 48.67 -32.64
N GLU A 510 47.10 48.47 -33.37
CA GLU A 510 47.77 47.19 -33.65
C GLU A 510 49.18 47.09 -32.97
N ASP A 511 49.95 45.98 -32.94
CA ASP A 511 49.79 44.63 -33.52
C ASP A 511 50.05 43.49 -32.47
N GLU A 512 51.11 42.66 -32.37
CA GLU A 512 52.36 42.45 -33.15
C GLU A 512 52.89 40.99 -33.03
N SER A 513 53.52 40.50 -34.12
CA SER A 513 54.53 39.42 -34.20
C SER A 513 54.11 37.93 -34.21
N ALA A 514 54.83 37.16 -35.06
CA ALA A 514 54.78 35.70 -35.19
C ALA A 514 56.21 35.13 -35.36
N VAL A 515 56.40 33.83 -35.13
CA VAL A 515 57.67 33.11 -35.38
C VAL A 515 57.39 31.73 -35.97
N GLU A 516 58.10 31.38 -37.05
CA GLU A 516 57.96 30.10 -37.77
C GLU A 516 59.12 29.13 -37.46
N LEU A 517 58.79 27.82 -37.35
CA LEU A 517 59.54 26.69 -37.95
C LEU A 517 61.02 26.45 -37.47
N PRO A 518 61.74 25.35 -37.88
CA PRO A 518 61.49 24.38 -38.96
C PRO A 518 61.53 22.89 -38.57
N ALA A 519 61.51 22.03 -39.59
CA ALA A 519 61.24 20.59 -39.54
C ALA A 519 62.50 19.70 -39.49
N SER A 520 62.29 18.39 -39.26
CA SER A 520 63.14 17.30 -39.78
C SER A 520 62.34 16.00 -39.94
N GLU A 521 62.71 15.23 -40.96
CA GLU A 521 62.24 13.88 -41.36
C GLU A 521 62.84 12.75 -40.48
N PRO A 522 62.52 11.44 -40.68
CA PRO A 522 61.71 10.82 -41.75
C PRO A 522 60.50 9.96 -41.32
#